data_AF-A0AA40T1A7-F1
#
_entry.id   AF-A0AA40T1A7-F1
#
_cell.length_a   1.000
_cell.length_b   1.000
_cell.length_c   1.000
_cell.angle_alpha   90.00
_cell.angle_beta   90.00
_cell.angle_gamma   90.00
#
_symmetry.space_group_name_H-M   'P 1'
#
loop_
_entity.id
_entity.type
_entity.pdbx_description
1 polymer ?
#
loop_
_entity_poly.entity_id
_entity_poly.type
_entity_poly.pdbx_seq_one_letter_code
_entity_poly.pdbx_strand_id
1 'polypeptide(L)'
;MQECNLENNSAAITARDYRSHAAKNRVSRFVFAFEAIGTQWQIETHDPLNSQLQQCILDRIRQFDATYSRFRPDSLVSCVAAAPDGGCFNFPNDSITLFDLYDRLHKATGGAVDPLVGYELELLGYDPTYSLTPASDIAEMRDRERATWSKDILRDGTSLVTQRPHTIDVGAAGKGYLVDIISEILHETGLTQFIVDGSGDLRYRGELSIQVGLEHPFDPQMVIGVANLQNRSLCASAVNRRTWGNGFHHILDARTSIPVQDVVATWVIADDAATADGLATALFFTSADRLAESFQFSYVRMFADGRTEISPNFDGKLFSKTHPSAECTPVNRAAQVLTDQSAQRARKGAGMTTLNKRMKVAIAGVAVSLLIGCSTTGTEVVRPVSTPNADVNRSRSASSENSAYTDGVYTATGQYGSLPSSITVTATLVNNVVTAVEVTPRATDPTSLDYQRRFAAAVPSIVVGKRIDEVNVGRLAGSSGTPNGFNAALQRIEEQSQRSRATSE
;
A
#
# COMPACT_ATOMS: atom_id res chain seq x y z
N MET A 1 -44.24 -15.75 -2.81
CA MET A 1 -45.06 -14.70 -3.43
C MET A 1 -46.03 -14.15 -2.40
N GLN A 2 -45.71 -12.99 -1.85
CA GLN A 2 -46.68 -12.03 -1.35
C GLN A 2 -46.00 -10.68 -1.59
N GLU A 3 -46.52 -9.92 -2.56
CA GLU A 3 -46.01 -8.60 -2.92
C GLU A 3 -46.30 -7.61 -1.79
N CYS A 4 -45.29 -6.84 -1.41
CA CYS A 4 -45.47 -5.51 -0.84
C CYS A 4 -44.39 -4.62 -1.46
N ASN A 5 -44.84 -3.72 -2.33
CA ASN A 5 -44.07 -2.57 -2.81
C ASN A 5 -43.60 -1.74 -1.62
N LEU A 6 -42.33 -1.32 -1.60
CA LEU A 6 -41.90 -0.12 -0.89
C LEU A 6 -40.60 0.42 -1.52
N GLU A 7 -40.61 1.74 -1.69
CA GLU A 7 -39.70 2.57 -2.45
C GLU A 7 -38.33 2.79 -1.78
N ASN A 8 -37.34 3.07 -2.62
CA ASN A 8 -36.08 3.80 -2.40
C ASN A 8 -35.72 4.25 -0.97
N ASN A 9 -34.65 3.65 -0.41
CA ASN A 9 -33.53 4.42 0.17
C ASN A 9 -32.35 3.49 0.51
N SER A 10 -31.23 3.60 -0.20
CA SER A 10 -29.96 2.98 0.20
C SER A 10 -28.84 4.01 0.04
N ALA A 11 -28.50 4.65 1.16
CA ALA A 11 -27.33 5.51 1.26
C ALA A 11 -26.09 4.64 1.48
N ALA A 12 -25.03 4.90 0.73
CA ALA A 12 -23.69 4.41 1.05
C ALA A 12 -23.26 5.01 2.39
N ILE A 13 -22.92 4.16 3.37
CA ILE A 13 -22.49 4.59 4.70
C ILE A 13 -21.02 4.98 4.60
N THR A 14 -20.71 6.26 4.85
CA THR A 14 -19.34 6.78 4.84
C THR A 14 -18.65 6.44 6.18
N ALA A 15 -17.30 6.37 6.22
CA ALA A 15 -16.58 6.19 7.49
C ALA A 15 -16.89 7.29 8.54
N ARG A 16 -17.46 8.42 8.11
CA ARG A 16 -17.94 9.52 8.95
C ARG A 16 -19.22 9.15 9.72
N ASP A 17 -20.08 8.32 9.14
CA ASP A 17 -21.36 7.92 9.73
C ASP A 17 -21.17 6.90 10.88
N TYR A 18 -20.14 6.05 10.80
CA TYR A 18 -19.74 5.14 11.88
C TYR A 18 -19.23 5.89 13.13
N ARG A 19 -18.57 7.05 12.95
CA ARG A 19 -18.16 7.92 14.08
C ARG A 19 -19.34 8.50 14.85
N SER A 20 -20.51 8.65 14.22
CA SER A 20 -21.69 9.29 14.83
C SER A 20 -22.46 8.37 15.80
N HIS A 21 -22.50 7.05 15.53
CA HIS A 21 -23.20 6.08 16.39
C HIS A 21 -22.43 5.74 17.66
N ALA A 22 -21.10 5.85 17.66
CA ALA A 22 -20.25 5.68 18.84
C ALA A 22 -20.30 6.86 19.83
N ALA A 23 -20.95 7.97 19.48
CA ALA A 23 -20.91 9.21 20.24
C ALA A 23 -21.76 9.23 21.52
N LYS A 24 -22.57 8.19 21.80
CA LYS A 24 -23.52 8.20 22.93
C LYS A 24 -22.96 7.69 24.27
N ASN A 25 -21.72 7.20 24.33
CA ASN A 25 -21.01 6.87 25.58
C ASN A 25 -19.50 7.12 25.41
N ARG A 26 -19.10 8.37 25.21
CA ARG A 26 -17.67 8.72 25.09
C ARG A 26 -17.01 8.71 26.46
N VAL A 27 -16.50 7.53 26.86
CA VAL A 27 -15.36 7.47 27.77
C VAL A 27 -14.24 8.25 27.08
N SER A 28 -13.77 9.34 27.68
CA SER A 28 -12.63 10.10 27.17
C SER A 28 -11.44 9.15 27.03
N ARG A 29 -10.91 9.01 25.81
CA ARG A 29 -9.66 8.30 25.54
C ARG A 29 -8.56 9.31 25.30
N PHE A 30 -7.40 9.08 25.91
CA PHE A 30 -6.19 9.83 25.62
C PHE A 30 -5.41 9.11 24.54
N VAL A 31 -4.80 9.91 23.65
CA VAL A 31 -4.02 9.41 22.52
C VAL A 31 -2.59 9.93 22.67
N PHE A 32 -1.64 9.01 22.73
CA PHE A 32 -0.22 9.32 22.57
C PHE A 32 0.21 8.93 21.16
N ALA A 33 0.42 9.93 20.29
CA ALA A 33 0.81 9.74 18.90
C ALA A 33 2.29 10.07 18.69
N PHE A 34 2.96 9.30 17.84
CA PHE A 34 4.38 9.46 17.52
C PHE A 34 4.72 8.82 16.17
N GLU A 35 5.91 9.14 15.65
CA GLU A 35 6.47 8.48 14.47
C GLU A 35 7.47 7.40 14.87
N ALA A 36 7.37 6.23 14.24
CA ALA A 36 8.30 5.13 14.44
C ALA A 36 8.41 4.28 13.17
N ILE A 37 9.62 3.81 12.87
CA ILE A 37 9.93 2.88 11.75
C ILE A 37 9.29 3.29 10.41
N GLY A 38 9.26 4.60 10.12
CA GLY A 38 8.78 5.16 8.86
C GLY A 38 7.27 5.31 8.72
N THR A 39 6.50 5.23 9.81
CA THR A 39 5.04 5.45 9.81
C THR A 39 4.54 6.13 11.09
N GLN A 40 3.28 6.58 11.08
CA GLN A 40 2.57 7.08 12.27
C GLN A 40 2.11 5.92 13.16
N TRP A 41 2.17 6.15 14.46
CA TRP A 41 1.74 5.24 15.52
C TRP A 41 0.88 5.99 16.53
N GLN A 42 0.01 5.25 17.21
CA GLN A 42 -0.76 5.79 18.32
C GLN A 42 -0.99 4.75 19.41
N ILE A 43 -1.05 5.23 20.64
CA ILE A 43 -1.46 4.45 21.80
C ILE A 43 -2.68 5.12 22.41
N GLU A 44 -3.79 4.38 22.50
CA GLU A 44 -5.02 4.84 23.15
C GLU A 44 -5.17 4.23 24.54
N THR A 45 -5.42 5.06 25.54
CA THR A 45 -5.62 4.65 26.94
C THR A 45 -6.79 5.41 27.60
N HIS A 46 -7.25 4.91 28.75
CA HIS A 46 -8.25 5.60 29.56
C HIS A 46 -7.71 6.87 30.22
N ASP A 47 -6.47 6.80 30.74
CA ASP A 47 -5.76 7.91 31.39
C ASP A 47 -4.49 8.26 30.60
N PRO A 48 -4.01 9.52 30.62
CA PRO A 48 -2.80 9.89 29.91
C PRO A 48 -1.59 9.08 30.37
N LEU A 49 -0.78 8.61 29.42
CA LEU A 49 0.52 8.03 29.74
C LEU A 49 1.42 9.10 30.38
N ASN A 50 2.04 8.79 31.51
CA ASN A 50 3.02 9.70 32.12
C ASN A 50 4.28 9.80 31.25
N SER A 51 5.04 10.90 31.41
CA SER A 51 6.22 11.17 30.56
C SER A 51 7.33 10.12 30.68
N GLN A 52 7.47 9.46 31.83
CA GLN A 52 8.49 8.41 32.01
C GLN A 52 8.15 7.18 31.17
N LEU A 53 6.89 6.77 31.16
CA LEU A 53 6.41 5.65 30.36
C LEU A 53 6.46 5.96 28.86
N GLN A 54 6.06 7.17 28.45
CA GLN A 54 6.22 7.61 27.07
C GLN A 54 7.67 7.53 26.62
N GLN A 55 8.61 8.02 27.45
CA GLN A 55 10.03 7.98 27.15
C GLN A 55 10.56 6.53 27.07
N CYS A 56 10.17 5.66 27.99
CA CYS A 56 10.50 4.23 27.96
C CYS A 56 10.07 3.55 26.64
N ILE A 57 8.84 3.81 26.19
CA ILE A 57 8.32 3.30 24.91
C ILE A 57 9.16 3.82 23.74
N LEU A 58 9.45 5.13 23.70
CA LEU A 58 10.25 5.73 22.64
C LEU A 58 11.70 5.22 22.62
N ASP A 59 12.30 4.95 23.79
CA ASP A 59 13.62 4.34 23.90
C ASP A 59 13.62 2.90 23.36
N ARG A 60 12.61 2.10 23.73
CA ARG A 60 12.47 0.73 23.22
C ARG A 60 12.27 0.70 21.71
N ILE A 61 11.49 1.64 21.16
CA ILE A 61 11.30 1.82 19.72
C ILE A 61 12.63 2.14 19.02
N ARG A 62 13.43 3.07 19.58
CA ARG A 62 14.76 3.38 19.03
C ARG A 62 15.67 2.18 19.02
N GLN A 63 15.67 1.38 20.09
CA GLN A 63 16.44 0.14 20.15
C GLN A 63 15.96 -0.87 19.10
N PHE A 64 14.65 -0.98 18.90
CA PHE A 64 14.07 -1.82 17.85
C PHE A 64 14.56 -1.41 16.46
N ASP A 65 14.44 -0.12 16.12
CA ASP A 65 14.84 0.45 14.83
C ASP A 65 16.35 0.26 14.58
N ALA A 66 17.19 0.52 15.61
CA ALA A 66 18.62 0.25 15.57
C ALA A 66 18.97 -1.25 15.49
N THR A 67 18.05 -2.15 15.82
CA THR A 67 18.28 -3.59 15.68
C THR A 67 17.87 -4.08 14.31
N TYR A 68 16.67 -3.69 13.83
CA TYR A 68 15.95 -4.39 12.75
C TYR A 68 15.77 -3.58 11.46
N SER A 69 16.22 -2.33 11.39
CA SER A 69 16.00 -1.48 10.22
C SER A 69 17.07 -1.63 9.14
N ARG A 70 16.74 -2.32 8.05
CA ARG A 70 17.63 -2.35 6.87
C ARG A 70 17.81 -0.99 6.18
N PHE A 71 16.97 0.00 6.50
CA PHE A 71 17.07 1.35 5.93
C PHE A 71 18.10 2.22 6.63
N ARG A 72 18.66 1.76 7.75
CA ARG A 72 19.60 2.50 8.57
C ARG A 72 20.99 1.89 8.51
N PRO A 73 22.03 2.66 8.16
CA PRO A 73 23.39 2.15 8.04
C PRO A 73 24.01 1.71 9.37
N ASP A 74 23.47 2.19 10.50
CA ASP A 74 23.95 1.89 11.86
C ASP A 74 23.19 0.75 12.55
N SER A 75 22.30 0.05 11.83
CA SER A 75 21.52 -1.03 12.41
C SER A 75 22.30 -2.35 12.51
N LEU A 76 21.92 -3.22 13.46
CA LEU A 76 22.48 -4.58 13.54
C LEU A 76 22.25 -5.36 12.24
N VAL A 77 21.08 -5.24 11.61
CA VAL A 77 20.83 -5.85 10.28
C VAL A 77 21.77 -5.35 9.20
N SER A 78 22.07 -4.05 9.17
CA SER A 78 23.01 -3.50 8.20
C SER A 78 24.44 -3.97 8.47
N CYS A 79 24.80 -4.22 9.73
CA CYS A 79 26.05 -4.90 10.07
C CYS A 79 26.09 -6.33 9.51
N VAL A 80 24.98 -7.09 9.57
CA VAL A 80 24.90 -8.43 8.94
C VAL A 80 25.07 -8.31 7.42
N ALA A 81 24.40 -7.34 6.78
CA ALA A 81 24.46 -7.13 5.34
C ALA A 81 25.83 -6.61 4.84
N ALA A 82 26.62 -6.00 5.72
CA ALA A 82 27.93 -5.43 5.39
C ALA A 82 29.12 -6.36 5.72
N ALA A 83 28.89 -7.53 6.31
CA ALA A 83 29.97 -8.43 6.75
C ALA A 83 30.41 -9.40 5.63
N PRO A 84 31.52 -9.13 4.91
CA PRO A 84 31.93 -9.91 3.73
C PRO A 84 32.17 -11.40 4.01
N ASP A 85 32.68 -11.72 5.19
CA ASP A 85 32.99 -13.10 5.61
C ASP A 85 31.89 -13.68 6.51
N GLY A 86 30.73 -13.02 6.60
CA GLY A 86 29.71 -13.32 7.59
C GLY A 86 30.16 -13.01 9.02
N GLY A 87 29.59 -13.71 9.99
CA GLY A 87 29.90 -13.48 11.41
C GLY A 87 28.84 -14.02 12.35
N CYS A 88 29.03 -13.78 13.66
CA CYS A 88 28.08 -14.06 14.72
C CYS A 88 27.54 -12.74 15.28
N PHE A 89 26.22 -12.56 15.20
CA PHE A 89 25.54 -11.31 15.52
C PHE A 89 24.54 -11.54 16.65
N ASN A 90 24.74 -10.87 17.79
CA ASN A 90 23.89 -11.05 18.97
C ASN A 90 22.70 -10.09 18.91
N PHE A 91 21.49 -10.64 18.83
CA PHE A 91 20.25 -9.85 18.89
C PHE A 91 19.74 -9.73 20.32
N PRO A 92 18.88 -8.74 20.61
CA PRO A 92 18.20 -8.61 21.91
C PRO A 92 17.48 -9.91 22.33
N ASN A 93 17.36 -10.15 23.63
CA ASN A 93 16.81 -11.40 24.17
C ASN A 93 15.39 -11.73 23.65
N ASP A 94 14.58 -10.72 23.42
CA ASP A 94 13.21 -10.89 22.94
C ASP A 94 13.13 -11.30 21.46
N SER A 95 14.23 -11.18 20.70
CA SER A 95 14.32 -11.55 19.27
C SER A 95 13.95 -13.00 18.97
N ILE A 96 14.10 -13.88 19.95
CA ILE A 96 13.76 -15.30 19.82
C ILE A 96 12.32 -15.50 19.34
N THR A 97 11.40 -14.66 19.84
CA THR A 97 9.97 -14.71 19.47
C THR A 97 9.77 -14.43 17.98
N LEU A 98 10.46 -13.41 17.45
CA LEU A 98 10.38 -13.04 16.04
C LEU A 98 11.04 -14.10 15.15
N PHE A 99 12.18 -14.65 15.57
CA PHE A 99 12.87 -15.70 14.81
C PHE A 99 12.06 -17.00 14.76
N ASP A 100 11.46 -17.42 15.87
CA ASP A 100 10.59 -18.60 15.93
C ASP A 100 9.35 -18.42 15.05
N LEU A 101 8.80 -17.20 15.00
CA LEU A 101 7.72 -16.87 14.08
C LEU A 101 8.18 -16.99 12.62
N TYR A 102 9.35 -16.45 12.26
CA TYR A 102 9.87 -16.59 10.89
C TYR A 102 10.16 -18.04 10.51
N ASP A 103 10.66 -18.88 11.41
CA ASP A 103 10.85 -20.30 11.15
C ASP A 103 9.51 -20.99 10.81
N ARG A 104 8.47 -20.69 11.58
CA ARG A 104 7.13 -21.24 11.37
C ARG A 104 6.50 -20.72 10.08
N LEU A 105 6.60 -19.43 9.79
CA LEU A 105 6.07 -18.81 8.56
C LEU A 105 6.82 -19.33 7.33
N HIS A 106 8.14 -19.39 7.37
CA HIS A 106 8.96 -19.94 6.29
C HIS A 106 8.58 -21.38 6.00
N LYS A 107 8.45 -22.23 7.03
CA LYS A 107 8.01 -23.62 6.87
C LYS A 107 6.59 -23.72 6.31
N ALA A 108 5.63 -23.02 6.89
CA ALA A 108 4.22 -23.10 6.51
C ALA A 108 3.95 -22.57 5.09
N THR A 109 4.75 -21.62 4.61
CA THR A 109 4.64 -21.06 3.27
C THR A 109 5.53 -21.75 2.23
N GLY A 110 6.39 -22.68 2.66
CA GLY A 110 7.40 -23.31 1.81
C GLY A 110 8.44 -22.32 1.30
N GLY A 111 8.82 -21.34 2.14
CA GLY A 111 9.82 -20.31 1.86
C GLY A 111 9.31 -19.07 1.12
N ALA A 112 7.99 -18.88 0.98
CA ALA A 112 7.45 -17.68 0.34
C ALA A 112 7.58 -16.44 1.25
N VAL A 113 7.35 -16.62 2.55
CA VAL A 113 7.73 -15.65 3.58
C VAL A 113 9.10 -16.05 4.10
N ASP A 114 10.12 -15.30 3.72
CA ASP A 114 11.51 -15.52 4.08
C ASP A 114 12.14 -14.18 4.46
N PRO A 115 12.67 -14.01 5.68
CA PRO A 115 13.27 -12.75 6.10
C PRO A 115 14.55 -12.40 5.32
N LEU A 116 15.14 -13.29 4.50
CA LEU A 116 16.22 -12.92 3.58
C LEU A 116 15.72 -12.27 2.28
N VAL A 117 14.42 -11.96 2.14
CA VAL A 117 13.85 -11.30 0.95
C VAL A 117 14.36 -9.87 0.76
N GLY A 118 15.06 -9.32 1.76
CA GLY A 118 15.60 -7.96 1.74
C GLY A 118 16.49 -7.68 0.54
N TYR A 119 17.29 -8.67 0.12
CA TYR A 119 18.13 -8.52 -1.07
C TYR A 119 17.30 -8.33 -2.34
N GLU A 120 16.28 -9.16 -2.56
CA GLU A 120 15.41 -9.02 -3.74
C GLU A 120 14.62 -7.71 -3.72
N LEU A 121 14.20 -7.26 -2.53
CA LEU A 121 13.56 -5.95 -2.38
C LEU A 121 14.50 -4.80 -2.77
N GLU A 122 15.76 -4.85 -2.37
CA GLU A 122 16.79 -3.88 -2.77
C GLU A 122 17.01 -3.89 -4.28
N LEU A 123 17.12 -5.06 -4.90
CA LEU A 123 17.27 -5.19 -6.36
C LEU A 123 16.09 -4.61 -7.14
N LEU A 124 14.89 -4.68 -6.58
CA LEU A 124 13.69 -4.08 -7.19
C LEU A 124 13.59 -2.57 -6.95
N GLY A 125 14.55 -1.97 -6.25
CA GLY A 125 14.63 -0.54 -5.96
C GLY A 125 13.97 -0.14 -4.64
N TYR A 126 13.53 -1.10 -3.82
CA TYR A 126 13.10 -0.83 -2.46
C TYR A 126 14.29 -0.85 -1.50
N ASP A 127 15.37 -0.15 -1.85
CA ASP A 127 16.62 -0.06 -1.09
C ASP A 127 16.60 1.07 -0.03
N PRO A 128 17.65 1.21 0.81
CA PRO A 128 17.71 2.25 1.84
C PRO A 128 17.54 3.69 1.33
N THR A 129 17.86 3.94 0.05
CA THR A 129 17.71 5.26 -0.60
C THR A 129 16.35 5.44 -1.27
N TYR A 130 15.50 4.40 -1.27
CA TYR A 130 14.23 4.38 -1.99
C TYR A 130 14.43 4.79 -3.46
N SER A 131 15.35 4.12 -4.17
CA SER A 131 15.56 4.40 -5.60
C SER A 131 14.28 4.17 -6.43
N LEU A 132 13.43 3.25 -5.97
CA LEU A 132 12.15 2.84 -6.58
C LEU A 132 12.29 2.50 -8.06
N THR A 133 13.48 2.01 -8.43
CA THR A 133 13.85 1.63 -9.79
C THR A 133 14.59 0.31 -9.72
N PRO A 134 14.10 -0.74 -10.40
CA PRO A 134 14.81 -2.02 -10.44
C PRO A 134 16.23 -1.87 -11.00
N ALA A 135 17.16 -2.65 -10.47
CA ALA A 135 18.51 -2.76 -10.99
C ALA A 135 18.51 -3.21 -12.46
N SER A 136 19.41 -2.65 -13.27
CA SER A 136 19.47 -2.91 -14.71
C SER A 136 19.77 -4.37 -15.07
N ASP A 137 20.42 -5.09 -14.17
CA ASP A 137 20.89 -6.47 -14.27
C ASP A 137 20.01 -7.47 -13.51
N ILE A 138 18.81 -7.05 -13.05
CA ILE A 138 17.93 -7.89 -12.23
C ILE A 138 17.62 -9.26 -12.83
N ALA A 139 17.54 -9.37 -14.16
CA ALA A 139 17.30 -10.64 -14.85
C ALA A 139 18.45 -11.65 -14.61
N GLU A 140 19.70 -11.20 -14.69
CA GLU A 140 20.88 -12.05 -14.46
C GLU A 140 21.04 -12.43 -12.99
N MET A 141 20.63 -11.53 -12.09
CA MET A 141 20.71 -11.77 -10.64
C MET A 141 19.66 -12.77 -10.16
N ARG A 142 18.49 -12.82 -10.81
CA ARG A 142 17.42 -13.79 -10.51
C ARG A 142 17.78 -15.23 -10.90
N ASP A 143 18.71 -15.43 -11.82
CA ASP A 143 19.17 -16.75 -12.24
C ASP A 143 20.18 -17.37 -11.25
N ARG A 144 20.65 -16.61 -10.24
CA ARG A 144 21.55 -17.11 -9.20
C ARG A 144 20.78 -17.85 -8.11
N GLU A 145 21.43 -18.83 -7.48
CA GLU A 145 20.85 -19.49 -6.30
C GLU A 145 20.67 -18.48 -5.16
N ARG A 146 19.41 -18.29 -4.76
CA ARG A 146 19.01 -17.37 -3.69
C ARG A 146 19.37 -17.94 -2.31
N ALA A 147 19.85 -17.05 -1.42
CA ALA A 147 20.01 -17.35 0.00
C ALA A 147 18.64 -17.49 0.69
N THR A 148 18.49 -18.47 1.58
CA THR A 148 17.24 -18.67 2.33
C THR A 148 17.48 -18.69 3.83
N TRP A 149 16.53 -18.17 4.60
CA TRP A 149 16.61 -18.15 6.05
C TRP A 149 16.94 -19.53 6.66
N SER A 150 16.27 -20.58 6.20
CA SER A 150 16.46 -21.93 6.73
C SER A 150 17.79 -22.61 6.39
N LYS A 151 18.54 -22.09 5.41
CA LYS A 151 19.80 -22.70 4.93
C LYS A 151 21.03 -21.87 5.24
N ASP A 152 20.93 -20.55 5.09
CA ASP A 152 22.07 -19.63 5.14
C ASP A 152 22.23 -18.95 6.50
N ILE A 153 21.23 -19.03 7.39
CA ILE A 153 21.28 -18.49 8.75
C ILE A 153 21.29 -19.63 9.76
N LEU A 154 22.35 -19.72 10.55
CA LEU A 154 22.39 -20.60 11.72
C LEU A 154 21.98 -19.81 12.96
N ARG A 155 20.99 -20.29 13.69
CA ARG A 155 20.53 -19.71 14.96
C ARG A 155 21.23 -20.38 16.14
N ASP A 156 21.77 -19.59 17.06
CA ASP A 156 22.25 -20.02 18.38
C ASP A 156 21.65 -19.10 19.46
N GLY A 157 20.52 -19.51 20.04
CA GLY A 157 19.72 -18.65 20.91
C GLY A 157 19.25 -17.39 20.19
N THR A 158 19.69 -16.21 20.66
CA THR A 158 19.43 -14.91 20.03
C THR A 158 20.54 -14.49 19.06
N SER A 159 21.57 -15.31 18.89
CA SER A 159 22.65 -15.04 17.94
C SER A 159 22.32 -15.62 16.57
N LEU A 160 22.57 -14.83 15.52
CA LEU A 160 22.53 -15.30 14.13
C LEU A 160 23.96 -15.43 13.63
N VAL A 161 24.29 -16.61 13.09
CA VAL A 161 25.58 -16.92 12.49
C VAL A 161 25.41 -17.03 10.97
N THR A 162 26.26 -16.33 10.24
CA THR A 162 26.26 -16.27 8.77
C THR A 162 27.66 -16.54 8.23
N GLN A 163 27.75 -17.05 7.00
CA GLN A 163 29.03 -17.33 6.32
C GLN A 163 29.41 -16.28 5.27
N ARG A 164 28.47 -15.36 4.99
CA ARG A 164 28.57 -14.29 3.98
C ARG A 164 27.54 -13.21 4.34
N PRO A 165 27.54 -12.05 3.67
CA PRO A 165 26.58 -11.01 3.97
C PRO A 165 25.16 -11.40 3.56
N HIS A 166 24.19 -11.02 4.39
CA HIS A 166 22.77 -11.22 4.13
C HIS A 166 21.96 -9.99 4.51
N THR A 167 21.11 -9.52 3.59
CA THR A 167 20.12 -8.48 3.88
C THR A 167 18.87 -9.11 4.48
N ILE A 168 18.74 -9.02 5.81
CA ILE A 168 17.52 -9.43 6.51
C ILE A 168 16.49 -8.29 6.44
N ASP A 169 15.25 -8.62 6.08
CA ASP A 169 14.08 -7.76 6.13
C ASP A 169 13.05 -8.39 7.06
N VAL A 170 12.66 -7.66 8.12
CA VAL A 170 11.63 -8.10 9.05
C VAL A 170 10.24 -7.52 8.75
N GLY A 171 10.04 -6.92 7.57
CA GLY A 171 8.86 -6.12 7.24
C GLY A 171 7.55 -6.89 7.25
N ALA A 172 7.59 -8.22 7.11
CA ALA A 172 6.41 -9.09 7.11
C ALA A 172 5.79 -9.31 8.49
N ALA A 173 6.56 -9.17 9.58
CA ALA A 173 6.05 -9.41 10.95
C ALA A 173 6.61 -8.43 12.01
N GLY A 174 7.57 -7.59 11.63
CA GLY A 174 8.32 -6.74 12.55
C GLY A 174 7.49 -5.60 13.14
N LYS A 175 6.48 -5.09 12.41
CA LYS A 175 5.60 -4.04 12.93
C LYS A 175 4.69 -4.64 14.00
N GLY A 176 4.04 -5.77 13.70
CA GLY A 176 3.26 -6.53 14.67
C GLY A 176 4.08 -6.90 15.91
N TYR A 177 5.32 -7.34 15.73
CA TYR A 177 6.21 -7.63 16.86
C TYR A 177 6.55 -6.39 17.72
N LEU A 178 6.77 -5.23 17.11
CA LEU A 178 6.94 -3.97 17.86
C LEU A 178 5.64 -3.56 18.58
N VAL A 179 4.47 -3.77 17.97
CA VAL A 179 3.17 -3.58 18.63
C VAL A 179 3.06 -4.44 19.88
N ASP A 180 3.47 -5.71 19.82
CA ASP A 180 3.47 -6.62 20.98
C ASP A 180 4.45 -6.19 22.07
N ILE A 181 5.67 -5.78 21.70
CA ILE A 181 6.67 -5.25 22.66
C ILE A 181 6.10 -4.04 23.42
N ILE A 182 5.51 -3.07 22.71
CA ILE A 182 4.93 -1.88 23.33
C ILE A 182 3.74 -2.27 24.21
N SER A 183 2.92 -3.20 23.74
CA SER A 183 1.77 -3.71 24.50
C SER A 183 2.20 -4.37 25.80
N GLU A 184 3.31 -5.10 25.81
CA GLU A 184 3.83 -5.72 27.04
C GLU A 184 4.38 -4.67 28.00
N ILE A 185 5.10 -3.66 27.52
CA ILE A 185 5.54 -2.52 28.36
C ILE A 185 4.35 -1.86 29.06
N LEU A 186 3.26 -1.58 28.32
CA LEU A 186 2.05 -1.00 28.91
C LEU A 186 1.42 -1.95 29.93
N HIS A 187 1.36 -3.25 29.62
CA HIS A 187 0.78 -4.24 30.51
C HIS A 187 1.55 -4.38 31.84
N GLU A 188 2.89 -4.42 31.79
CA GLU A 188 3.76 -4.53 32.96
C GLU A 188 3.61 -3.32 33.91
N THR A 189 3.19 -2.16 33.38
CA THR A 189 2.86 -0.99 34.22
C THR A 189 1.48 -1.03 34.88
N GLY A 190 0.73 -2.13 34.70
CA GLY A 190 -0.58 -2.36 35.30
C GLY A 190 -1.77 -1.83 34.50
N LEU A 191 -1.55 -1.33 33.26
CA LEU A 191 -2.66 -0.95 32.40
C LEU A 191 -3.41 -2.20 31.92
N THR A 192 -4.71 -2.23 32.19
CA THR A 192 -5.60 -3.35 31.83
C THR A 192 -6.35 -3.14 30.52
N GLN A 193 -6.45 -1.89 30.06
CA GLN A 193 -7.14 -1.54 28.81
C GLN A 193 -6.39 -0.50 27.99
N PHE A 194 -6.02 -0.86 26.76
CA PHE A 194 -5.34 0.03 25.81
C PHE A 194 -5.44 -0.50 24.37
N ILE A 195 -5.18 0.39 23.41
CA ILE A 195 -4.91 0.04 22.00
C ILE A 195 -3.51 0.51 21.66
N VAL A 196 -2.70 -0.35 21.06
CA VAL A 196 -1.48 0.04 20.36
C VAL A 196 -1.73 -0.16 18.87
N ASP A 197 -1.56 0.88 18.07
CA ASP A 197 -1.81 0.89 16.64
C ASP A 197 -0.58 1.41 15.88
N GLY A 198 0.07 0.50 15.16
CA GLY A 198 1.20 0.73 14.27
C GLY A 198 0.79 0.85 12.80
N SER A 199 -0.01 1.88 12.48
CA SER A 199 -0.48 2.18 11.12
C SER A 199 -1.46 1.16 10.53
N GLY A 200 -2.37 0.67 11.36
CA GLY A 200 -3.40 -0.32 11.01
C GLY A 200 -3.11 -1.73 11.55
N ASP A 201 -1.87 -2.00 11.96
CA ASP A 201 -1.51 -3.20 12.71
C ASP A 201 -1.70 -2.90 14.19
N LEU A 202 -2.69 -3.53 14.82
CA LEU A 202 -3.13 -3.14 16.14
C LEU A 202 -3.25 -4.31 17.12
N ARG A 203 -2.95 -4.02 18.38
CA ARG A 203 -3.26 -4.85 19.55
C ARG A 203 -4.27 -4.11 20.39
N TYR A 204 -5.39 -4.76 20.68
CA TYR A 204 -6.32 -4.31 21.71
C TYR A 204 -6.22 -5.21 22.93
N ARG A 205 -5.96 -4.64 24.11
CA ARG A 205 -6.09 -5.32 25.40
C ARG A 205 -7.24 -4.67 26.17
N GLY A 206 -8.13 -5.49 26.72
CA GLY A 206 -9.29 -5.03 27.49
C GLY A 206 -10.40 -6.08 27.57
N GLU A 207 -11.31 -5.92 28.54
CA GLU A 207 -12.36 -6.90 28.82
C GLU A 207 -13.52 -6.83 27.80
N LEU A 208 -13.84 -5.66 27.27
CA LEU A 208 -14.98 -5.46 26.38
C LEU A 208 -14.55 -5.54 24.93
N SER A 209 -15.33 -6.20 24.07
CA SER A 209 -15.04 -6.18 22.64
C SER A 209 -15.15 -4.76 22.06
N ILE A 210 -14.22 -4.41 21.19
CA ILE A 210 -14.29 -3.21 20.33
C ILE A 210 -14.60 -3.61 18.89
N GLN A 211 -15.07 -2.65 18.08
CA GLN A 211 -15.19 -2.83 16.64
C GLN A 211 -14.07 -2.09 15.90
N VAL A 212 -13.47 -2.77 14.95
CA VAL A 212 -12.39 -2.27 14.09
C VAL A 212 -12.85 -2.34 12.64
N GLY A 213 -12.68 -1.26 11.88
CA GLY A 213 -12.98 -1.23 10.46
C GLY A 213 -11.90 -1.91 9.62
N LEU A 214 -12.31 -2.68 8.61
CA LEU A 214 -11.39 -3.24 7.61
C LEU A 214 -11.26 -2.24 6.46
N GLU A 215 -10.19 -1.44 6.44
CA GLU A 215 -9.97 -0.38 5.43
C GLU A 215 -10.09 -0.92 3.99
N HIS A 216 -10.71 -0.18 3.09
CA HIS A 216 -10.81 -0.59 1.69
C HIS A 216 -9.46 -0.36 0.96
N PRO A 217 -8.88 -1.39 0.29
CA PRO A 217 -7.51 -1.33 -0.23
C PRO A 217 -7.32 -0.38 -1.44
N PHE A 218 -8.38 0.19 -1.98
CA PHE A 218 -8.29 1.21 -3.03
C PHE A 218 -8.91 2.55 -2.62
N ASP A 219 -9.48 2.64 -1.42
CA ASP A 219 -10.09 3.87 -0.92
C ASP A 219 -9.97 3.93 0.62
N PRO A 220 -8.98 4.66 1.16
CA PRO A 220 -8.75 4.72 2.60
C PRO A 220 -9.86 5.46 3.37
N GLN A 221 -10.83 6.09 2.68
CA GLN A 221 -12.00 6.69 3.32
C GLN A 221 -13.13 5.69 3.56
N MET A 222 -13.00 4.47 3.03
CA MET A 222 -14.01 3.44 3.06
C MET A 222 -13.52 2.21 3.85
N VAL A 223 -14.48 1.41 4.29
CA VAL A 223 -14.23 0.11 4.91
C VAL A 223 -15.01 -0.97 4.15
N ILE A 224 -14.42 -2.15 3.97
CA ILE A 224 -15.08 -3.32 3.37
C ILE A 224 -15.84 -4.16 4.40
N GLY A 225 -15.70 -3.85 5.68
CA GLY A 225 -16.29 -4.62 6.77
C GLY A 225 -15.85 -4.13 8.13
N VAL A 226 -16.25 -4.87 9.16
CA VAL A 226 -15.83 -4.67 10.55
C VAL A 226 -15.46 -6.00 11.18
N ALA A 227 -14.47 -5.96 12.07
CA ALA A 227 -14.09 -7.04 12.97
C ALA A 227 -14.45 -6.66 14.40
N ASN A 228 -14.94 -7.61 15.18
CA ASN A 228 -15.01 -7.48 16.63
C ASN A 228 -13.69 -8.00 17.22
N LEU A 229 -13.06 -7.20 18.07
CA LEU A 229 -11.78 -7.51 18.66
C LEU A 229 -11.89 -7.43 20.18
N GLN A 230 -11.64 -8.54 20.86
CA GLN A 230 -11.61 -8.61 22.32
C GLN A 230 -10.29 -9.26 22.73
N ASN A 231 -9.46 -8.49 23.44
CA ASN A 231 -8.14 -8.93 23.89
C ASN A 231 -7.32 -9.66 22.81
N ARG A 232 -7.36 -9.19 21.56
CA ARG A 232 -6.65 -9.77 20.40
C ARG A 232 -5.95 -8.71 19.55
N SER A 233 -5.29 -9.16 18.49
CA SER A 233 -4.67 -8.31 17.47
C SER A 233 -5.40 -8.39 16.15
N LEU A 234 -5.35 -7.31 15.38
CA LEU A 234 -5.75 -7.26 13.98
C LEU A 234 -4.65 -6.60 13.18
N CYS A 235 -4.14 -7.28 12.15
CA CYS A 235 -3.13 -6.73 11.25
C CYS A 235 -3.59 -6.85 9.80
N ALA A 236 -3.12 -5.94 8.96
CA ALA A 236 -3.52 -5.87 7.57
C ALA A 236 -2.32 -5.72 6.64
N SER A 237 -2.36 -6.44 5.52
CA SER A 237 -1.37 -6.31 4.45
C SER A 237 -2.07 -5.98 3.15
N ALA A 238 -1.53 -5.04 2.38
CA ALA A 238 -2.12 -4.59 1.12
C ALA A 238 -1.04 -4.14 0.12
N VAL A 239 -1.30 -4.36 -1.17
CA VAL A 239 -0.35 -4.01 -2.23
C VAL A 239 -0.21 -2.50 -2.42
N ASN A 240 -1.22 -1.71 -2.05
CA ASN A 240 -1.35 -0.28 -2.35
C ASN A 240 -0.46 0.65 -1.50
N ARG A 241 0.06 0.18 -0.35
CA ARG A 241 0.77 1.06 0.60
C ARG A 241 2.18 1.43 0.14
N ARG A 242 2.88 0.53 -0.57
CA ARG A 242 4.24 0.75 -1.08
C ARG A 242 4.36 0.16 -2.49
N THR A 243 4.06 1.00 -3.48
CA THR A 243 4.09 0.69 -4.92
C THR A 243 5.06 1.62 -5.65
N TRP A 244 5.60 1.17 -6.77
CA TRP A 244 6.37 1.99 -7.70
C TRP A 244 6.13 1.52 -9.14
N GLY A 245 6.82 2.15 -10.11
CA GLY A 245 6.56 1.98 -11.54
C GLY A 245 6.45 0.53 -12.00
N ASN A 246 5.74 0.29 -13.11
CA ASN A 246 5.58 -1.04 -13.73
C ASN A 246 4.91 -2.11 -12.85
N GLY A 247 4.06 -1.70 -11.89
CA GLY A 247 3.28 -2.62 -11.07
C GLY A 247 4.06 -3.29 -9.93
N PHE A 248 5.25 -2.77 -9.59
CA PHE A 248 6.01 -3.27 -8.45
C PHE A 248 5.42 -2.81 -7.13
N HIS A 249 5.46 -3.70 -6.15
CA HIS A 249 5.15 -3.43 -4.76
C HIS A 249 6.00 -4.29 -3.82
N HIS A 250 6.05 -3.90 -2.56
CA HIS A 250 6.91 -4.50 -1.55
C HIS A 250 6.52 -5.93 -1.09
N ILE A 251 5.30 -6.40 -1.39
CA ILE A 251 4.90 -7.78 -1.07
C ILE A 251 5.43 -8.74 -2.16
N LEU A 252 6.55 -9.38 -1.87
CA LEU A 252 7.30 -10.21 -2.80
C LEU A 252 7.25 -11.68 -2.40
N ASP A 253 7.00 -12.59 -3.36
CA ASP A 253 7.20 -14.01 -3.10
C ASP A 253 8.71 -14.31 -3.16
N ALA A 254 9.30 -14.59 -2.00
CA ALA A 254 10.75 -14.80 -1.89
C ALA A 254 11.27 -15.98 -2.73
N ARG A 255 10.40 -16.90 -3.18
CA ARG A 255 10.77 -18.02 -4.05
C ARG A 255 10.94 -17.61 -5.50
N THR A 256 10.20 -16.61 -5.93
CA THR A 256 10.14 -16.20 -7.36
C THR A 256 10.78 -14.83 -7.59
N SER A 257 10.92 -14.03 -6.54
CA SER A 257 11.32 -12.62 -6.59
C SER A 257 10.37 -11.77 -7.42
N ILE A 258 9.08 -12.15 -7.49
CA ILE A 258 8.03 -11.43 -8.23
C ILE A 258 6.96 -10.93 -7.24
N PRO A 259 6.44 -9.70 -7.41
CA PRO A 259 5.30 -9.22 -6.63
C PRO A 259 4.03 -10.04 -6.92
N VAL A 260 3.26 -10.36 -5.88
CA VAL A 260 1.98 -11.09 -6.00
C VAL A 260 0.92 -10.23 -6.67
N GLN A 261 0.19 -10.78 -7.64
CA GLN A 261 -0.83 -10.02 -8.39
C GLN A 261 -2.28 -10.41 -8.04
N ASP A 262 -2.51 -11.62 -7.54
CA ASP A 262 -3.87 -12.16 -7.39
C ASP A 262 -4.59 -11.67 -6.12
N VAL A 263 -3.84 -11.45 -5.04
CA VAL A 263 -4.35 -10.98 -3.74
C VAL A 263 -4.00 -9.51 -3.60
N VAL A 264 -4.96 -8.67 -3.21
CA VAL A 264 -4.77 -7.22 -3.09
C VAL A 264 -4.72 -6.75 -1.65
N ALA A 265 -5.41 -7.45 -0.74
CA ALA A 265 -5.37 -7.18 0.68
C ALA A 265 -5.80 -8.36 1.54
N THR A 266 -5.30 -8.39 2.77
CA THR A 266 -5.62 -9.38 3.80
C THR A 266 -5.77 -8.67 5.14
N TRP A 267 -6.65 -9.20 5.99
CA TRP A 267 -6.85 -8.79 7.38
C TRP A 267 -6.87 -10.04 8.24
N VAL A 268 -6.01 -10.09 9.26
CA VAL A 268 -5.86 -11.27 10.11
C VAL A 268 -6.08 -10.89 11.56
N ILE A 269 -6.87 -11.70 12.26
CA ILE A 269 -7.03 -11.64 13.70
C ILE A 269 -6.31 -12.84 14.33
N ALA A 270 -5.41 -12.57 15.27
CA ALA A 270 -4.70 -13.56 16.07
C ALA A 270 -4.56 -13.08 17.53
N ASP A 271 -3.98 -13.91 18.39
CA ASP A 271 -3.81 -13.57 19.82
C ASP A 271 -2.73 -12.50 20.05
N ASP A 272 -1.73 -12.44 19.17
CA ASP A 272 -0.63 -11.46 19.17
C ASP A 272 -0.46 -10.81 17.78
N ALA A 273 0.11 -9.60 17.76
CA ALA A 273 0.19 -8.78 16.56
C ALA A 273 1.29 -9.26 15.61
N ALA A 274 2.40 -9.80 16.11
CA ALA A 274 3.47 -10.38 15.29
C ALA A 274 2.92 -11.51 14.41
N THR A 275 2.19 -12.44 15.02
CA THR A 275 1.54 -13.55 14.31
C THR A 275 0.51 -13.03 13.30
N ALA A 276 -0.31 -12.05 13.68
CA ALA A 276 -1.28 -11.46 12.76
C ALA A 276 -0.62 -10.77 11.54
N ASP A 277 0.42 -9.96 11.73
CA ASP A 277 1.17 -9.26 10.67
C ASP A 277 1.83 -10.27 9.71
N GLY A 278 2.51 -11.27 10.29
CA GLY A 278 3.15 -12.35 9.54
C GLY A 278 2.18 -13.16 8.70
N LEU A 279 1.02 -13.52 9.27
CA LEU A 279 -0.03 -14.27 8.57
C LEU A 279 -0.76 -13.41 7.53
N ALA A 280 -0.95 -12.11 7.78
CA ALA A 280 -1.52 -11.19 6.81
C ALA A 280 -0.65 -11.17 5.55
N THR A 281 0.68 -11.11 5.71
CA THR A 281 1.62 -11.25 4.60
C THR A 281 1.57 -12.66 3.98
N ALA A 282 1.58 -13.72 4.79
CA ALA A 282 1.61 -15.10 4.30
C ALA A 282 0.40 -15.48 3.42
N LEU A 283 -0.78 -14.92 3.71
CA LEU A 283 -2.02 -15.16 2.95
C LEU A 283 -1.97 -14.65 1.49
N PHE A 284 -0.96 -13.85 1.12
CA PHE A 284 -0.70 -13.51 -0.27
C PHE A 284 -0.10 -14.67 -1.07
N PHE A 285 0.57 -15.62 -0.42
CA PHE A 285 1.40 -16.63 -1.10
C PHE A 285 0.87 -18.06 -0.99
N THR A 286 -0.01 -18.33 -0.03
CA THR A 286 -0.50 -19.67 0.25
C THR A 286 -1.97 -19.67 0.70
N SER A 287 -2.60 -20.83 0.67
CA SER A 287 -3.95 -21.04 1.21
C SER A 287 -3.96 -20.92 2.74
N ALA A 288 -5.08 -20.44 3.29
CA ALA A 288 -5.29 -20.40 4.73
C ALA A 288 -5.27 -21.79 5.39
N ASP A 289 -5.76 -22.84 4.72
CA ASP A 289 -5.76 -24.21 5.25
C ASP A 289 -4.36 -24.68 5.65
N ARG A 290 -3.37 -24.42 4.78
CA ARG A 290 -1.96 -24.73 5.03
C ARG A 290 -1.39 -23.94 6.22
N LEU A 291 -1.79 -22.68 6.39
CA LEU A 291 -1.37 -21.89 7.55
C LEU A 291 -2.05 -22.38 8.83
N ALA A 292 -3.31 -22.81 8.75
CA ALA A 292 -4.08 -23.31 9.89
C ALA A 292 -3.50 -24.61 10.49
N GLU A 293 -2.66 -25.35 9.76
CA GLU A 293 -1.91 -26.49 10.30
C GLU A 293 -0.92 -26.09 11.40
N SER A 294 -0.46 -24.83 11.42
CA SER A 294 0.57 -24.34 12.35
C SER A 294 0.15 -23.11 13.16
N PHE A 295 -0.98 -22.47 12.83
CA PHE A 295 -1.40 -21.21 13.42
C PHE A 295 -2.90 -21.20 13.71
N GLN A 296 -3.28 -20.54 14.82
CA GLN A 296 -4.68 -20.24 15.14
C GLN A 296 -4.96 -18.79 14.80
N PHE A 297 -5.87 -18.56 13.85
CA PHE A 297 -6.23 -17.23 13.39
C PHE A 297 -7.61 -17.25 12.73
N SER A 298 -8.14 -16.06 12.49
CA SER A 298 -9.25 -15.84 11.57
C SER A 298 -8.87 -14.73 10.59
N TYR A 299 -9.48 -14.71 9.41
CA TYR A 299 -9.04 -13.79 8.37
C TYR A 299 -10.14 -13.37 7.41
N VAL A 300 -9.84 -12.28 6.71
CA VAL A 300 -10.45 -11.88 5.45
C VAL A 300 -9.32 -11.72 4.42
N ARG A 301 -9.54 -12.21 3.20
CA ARG A 301 -8.63 -12.05 2.05
C ARG A 301 -9.42 -11.52 0.86
N MET A 302 -8.91 -10.49 0.20
CA MET A 302 -9.51 -9.89 -0.98
C MET A 302 -8.62 -10.10 -2.21
N PHE A 303 -9.22 -10.60 -3.29
CA PHE A 303 -8.57 -10.84 -4.56
C PHE A 303 -8.70 -9.64 -5.50
N ALA A 304 -7.83 -9.56 -6.50
CA ALA A 304 -7.80 -8.48 -7.48
C ALA A 304 -9.08 -8.37 -8.32
N ASP A 305 -9.83 -9.46 -8.47
CA ASP A 305 -11.13 -9.49 -9.14
C ASP A 305 -12.31 -9.06 -8.24
N GLY A 306 -12.03 -8.64 -7.01
CA GLY A 306 -13.01 -8.18 -6.04
C GLY A 306 -13.68 -9.29 -5.22
N ARG A 307 -13.37 -10.57 -5.47
CA ARG A 307 -13.82 -11.66 -4.60
C ARG A 307 -13.17 -11.54 -3.22
N THR A 308 -13.92 -11.95 -2.20
CA THR A 308 -13.44 -12.03 -0.82
C THR A 308 -13.58 -13.44 -0.27
N GLU A 309 -12.57 -13.89 0.43
CA GLU A 309 -12.56 -15.12 1.23
C GLU A 309 -12.52 -14.73 2.71
N ILE A 310 -13.31 -15.42 3.53
CA ILE A 310 -13.46 -15.16 4.96
C ILE A 310 -13.42 -16.49 5.69
N SER A 311 -12.70 -16.54 6.81
CA SER A 311 -12.65 -17.76 7.60
C SER A 311 -13.99 -18.01 8.31
N PRO A 312 -14.42 -19.27 8.51
CA PRO A 312 -15.69 -19.59 9.17
C PRO A 312 -15.80 -19.06 10.61
N ASN A 313 -14.66 -18.87 11.28
CA ASN A 313 -14.53 -18.39 12.65
C ASN A 313 -14.25 -16.88 12.76
N PHE A 314 -14.34 -16.12 11.65
CA PHE A 314 -14.11 -14.68 11.68
C PHE A 314 -15.21 -13.96 12.46
N ASP A 315 -14.83 -13.28 13.54
CA ASP A 315 -15.75 -12.49 14.34
C ASP A 315 -15.90 -11.09 13.75
N GLY A 316 -16.89 -10.95 12.86
CA GLY A 316 -17.14 -9.70 12.15
C GLY A 316 -18.07 -9.89 10.96
N LYS A 317 -18.11 -8.89 10.08
CA LYS A 317 -18.90 -8.94 8.84
C LYS A 317 -18.30 -8.10 7.73
N LEU A 318 -18.48 -8.54 6.49
CA LEU A 318 -18.18 -7.76 5.30
C LEU A 318 -19.42 -7.00 4.80
N PHE A 319 -19.19 -5.80 4.30
CA PHE A 319 -20.18 -4.98 3.64
C PHE A 319 -20.21 -5.35 2.15
N SER A 320 -21.04 -6.33 1.79
CA SER A 320 -21.33 -6.60 0.39
C SER A 320 -22.60 -5.85 -0.04
N LYS A 321 -22.64 -5.42 -1.31
CA LYS A 321 -23.93 -5.17 -1.96
C LYS A 321 -24.57 -6.55 -2.14
N THR A 322 -25.62 -6.84 -1.41
CA THR A 322 -26.49 -7.97 -1.73
C THR A 322 -27.12 -7.70 -3.09
N HIS A 323 -26.53 -8.25 -4.16
CA HIS A 323 -27.35 -8.63 -5.29
C HIS A 323 -28.28 -9.74 -4.79
N PRO A 324 -29.61 -9.66 -5.01
CA PRO A 324 -30.47 -10.79 -4.72
C PRO A 324 -29.95 -11.97 -5.53
N SER A 325 -29.41 -12.97 -4.84
CA SER A 325 -28.89 -14.19 -5.44
C SER A 325 -30.00 -14.83 -6.25
N ALA A 326 -29.78 -15.04 -7.54
CA ALA A 326 -30.39 -16.19 -8.21
C ALA A 326 -30.02 -17.42 -7.35
N GLU A 327 -31.04 -18.16 -6.93
CA GLU A 327 -30.90 -19.36 -6.12
C GLU A 327 -29.81 -20.26 -6.71
N CYS A 328 -28.74 -20.46 -5.94
CA CYS A 328 -27.74 -21.47 -6.23
C CYS A 328 -28.39 -22.81 -5.89
N THR A 329 -29.07 -23.41 -6.87
CA THR A 329 -29.59 -24.77 -6.73
C THR A 329 -28.40 -25.73 -6.63
N PRO A 330 -28.35 -26.65 -5.66
CA PRO A 330 -27.26 -27.61 -5.59
C PRO A 330 -27.32 -28.52 -6.81
N VAL A 331 -26.33 -28.42 -7.70
CA VAL A 331 -26.12 -29.41 -8.76
C VAL A 331 -25.62 -30.69 -8.08
N ASN A 332 -26.54 -31.62 -7.90
CA ASN A 332 -26.27 -32.95 -7.40
C ASN A 332 -25.38 -33.70 -8.41
N ARG A 333 -24.06 -33.60 -8.26
CA ARG A 333 -23.05 -34.20 -9.15
C ARG A 333 -22.86 -35.68 -8.81
N ALA A 334 -23.94 -36.44 -8.88
CA ALA A 334 -23.97 -37.88 -8.65
C ALA A 334 -25.05 -38.55 -9.52
N ALA A 335 -25.09 -38.26 -10.84
CA ALA A 335 -25.95 -38.99 -11.77
C ALA A 335 -25.57 -38.88 -13.27
N GLN A 336 -24.39 -38.38 -13.65
CA GLN A 336 -24.01 -38.19 -15.07
C GLN A 336 -22.74 -38.94 -15.51
N VAL A 337 -22.31 -39.97 -14.78
CA VAL A 337 -21.14 -40.80 -15.16
C VAL A 337 -21.54 -42.12 -15.85
N LEU A 338 -22.81 -42.33 -16.24
CA LEU A 338 -23.26 -43.62 -16.78
C LEU A 338 -23.92 -43.61 -18.17
N THR A 339 -23.75 -42.56 -18.97
CA THR A 339 -24.32 -42.55 -20.34
C THR A 339 -23.36 -42.16 -21.46
N ASP A 340 -22.03 -42.18 -21.23
CA ASP A 340 -21.04 -41.83 -22.27
C ASP A 340 -20.01 -42.94 -22.55
N GLN A 341 -20.33 -44.20 -22.24
CA GLN A 341 -19.47 -45.37 -22.54
C GLN A 341 -20.00 -46.28 -23.67
N SER A 342 -21.08 -45.91 -24.36
CA SER A 342 -21.65 -46.73 -25.44
C SER A 342 -21.48 -46.15 -26.85
N ALA A 343 -20.79 -45.01 -27.02
CA ALA A 343 -20.64 -44.36 -28.34
C ALA A 343 -19.22 -44.37 -28.95
N GLN A 344 -18.20 -44.93 -28.28
CA GLN A 344 -16.81 -44.96 -28.79
C GLN A 344 -16.25 -46.35 -29.13
N ARG A 345 -17.13 -47.33 -29.38
CA ARG A 345 -16.76 -48.67 -29.89
C ARG A 345 -17.39 -48.97 -31.25
N ALA A 346 -17.20 -48.08 -32.22
CA ALA A 346 -17.39 -48.42 -33.63
C ALA A 346 -16.65 -47.41 -34.52
N ARG A 347 -15.39 -47.75 -34.88
CA ARG A 347 -14.65 -47.38 -36.11
C ARG A 347 -13.14 -47.35 -35.82
N LYS A 348 -12.56 -48.55 -35.68
CA LYS A 348 -11.16 -48.82 -36.06
C LYS A 348 -11.21 -49.53 -37.41
N GLY A 349 -10.47 -49.04 -38.40
CA GLY A 349 -10.19 -49.81 -39.61
C GLY A 349 -9.69 -48.98 -40.79
N ALA A 350 -8.40 -49.18 -41.12
CA ALA A 350 -7.68 -48.78 -42.34
C ALA A 350 -7.36 -47.27 -42.48
N GLY A 351 -6.18 -46.83 -42.88
CA GLY A 351 -5.03 -47.49 -43.51
C GLY A 351 -3.90 -46.47 -43.70
N MET A 352 -2.80 -46.96 -44.26
CA MET A 352 -1.42 -46.50 -44.11
C MET A 352 -0.97 -45.47 -45.17
N THR A 353 0.17 -44.82 -44.88
CA THR A 353 1.28 -44.40 -45.79
C THR A 353 1.35 -43.04 -46.55
N THR A 354 2.61 -42.55 -46.58
CA THR A 354 3.32 -41.58 -47.47
C THR A 354 3.13 -40.07 -47.20
N LEU A 355 4.14 -39.26 -46.85
CA LEU A 355 5.48 -38.89 -47.39
C LEU A 355 5.44 -37.83 -48.52
N ASN A 356 5.92 -36.60 -48.24
CA ASN A 356 6.77 -35.70 -49.07
C ASN A 356 6.76 -34.27 -48.47
N LYS A 357 7.88 -33.65 -48.01
CA LYS A 357 9.09 -33.05 -48.63
C LYS A 357 8.92 -31.68 -49.35
N ARG A 358 9.70 -30.69 -48.84
CA ARG A 358 10.40 -29.55 -49.52
C ARG A 358 9.51 -28.37 -49.99
N MET A 359 9.92 -27.09 -50.07
CA MET A 359 11.20 -26.33 -50.11
C MET A 359 10.84 -24.83 -49.85
N LYS A 360 11.54 -24.05 -49.00
CA LYS A 360 12.60 -23.03 -49.25
C LYS A 360 12.40 -21.94 -50.35
N VAL A 361 12.75 -20.70 -49.95
CA VAL A 361 13.50 -19.59 -50.62
C VAL A 361 12.76 -18.25 -50.85
N ALA A 362 13.05 -17.30 -49.94
CA ALA A 362 13.65 -15.95 -50.03
C ALA A 362 13.66 -15.07 -51.31
N ILE A 363 14.00 -13.79 -51.03
CA ILE A 363 14.62 -12.70 -51.85
C ILE A 363 13.60 -11.65 -52.33
N ALA A 364 13.84 -10.33 -52.36
CA ALA A 364 14.71 -9.35 -51.70
C ALA A 364 14.43 -8.00 -52.42
N GLY A 365 14.70 -6.87 -51.74
CA GLY A 365 15.15 -5.63 -52.39
C GLY A 365 14.05 -4.66 -52.86
N VAL A 366 14.27 -3.35 -52.96
CA VAL A 366 15.49 -2.54 -52.84
C VAL A 366 15.09 -1.10 -52.47
N ALA A 367 16.00 -0.41 -51.79
CA ALA A 367 16.02 1.02 -51.46
C ALA A 367 15.98 1.95 -52.69
N VAL A 368 15.78 3.25 -52.49
CA VAL A 368 16.71 4.32 -52.92
C VAL A 368 16.28 5.67 -52.35
N SER A 369 17.29 6.34 -51.83
CA SER A 369 17.39 7.64 -51.18
C SER A 369 17.34 8.82 -52.17
N LEU A 370 17.09 10.05 -51.69
CA LEU A 370 17.97 11.20 -51.94
C LEU A 370 17.64 12.44 -51.08
N LEU A 371 18.72 13.20 -50.85
CA LEU A 371 19.00 14.25 -49.87
C LEU A 371 18.62 15.68 -50.33
N ILE A 372 18.99 16.63 -49.46
CA ILE A 372 19.23 18.09 -49.61
C ILE A 372 18.17 18.89 -48.82
N GLY A 373 18.46 19.82 -47.90
CA GLY A 373 19.68 20.50 -47.48
C GLY A 373 19.35 21.95 -47.08
N CYS A 374 20.15 22.50 -46.16
CA CYS A 374 20.34 23.93 -45.82
C CYS A 374 19.44 24.62 -44.77
N SER A 375 20.17 25.15 -43.79
CA SER A 375 19.88 26.10 -42.70
C SER A 375 19.63 27.54 -43.16
N THR A 376 18.93 28.35 -42.34
CA THR A 376 19.39 29.68 -41.86
C THR A 376 18.47 30.25 -40.77
N THR A 377 19.09 31.00 -39.86
CA THR A 377 18.58 31.82 -38.76
C THR A 377 17.77 33.06 -39.19
N GLY A 378 16.88 33.55 -38.31
CA GLY A 378 16.29 34.89 -38.46
C GLY A 378 15.32 35.27 -37.33
N THR A 379 15.83 36.00 -36.34
CA THR A 379 15.09 36.85 -35.38
C THR A 379 14.33 37.97 -36.10
N GLU A 380 13.10 38.29 -35.68
CA GLU A 380 12.74 39.68 -35.32
C GLU A 380 11.40 39.81 -34.58
N VAL A 381 11.42 40.78 -33.67
CA VAL A 381 10.34 41.32 -32.84
C VAL A 381 9.63 42.44 -33.63
N VAL A 382 8.32 42.65 -33.44
CA VAL A 382 7.65 43.96 -33.22
C VAL A 382 6.12 43.77 -33.21
N ARG A 383 5.48 44.46 -32.27
CA ARG A 383 4.05 44.50 -31.90
C ARG A 383 3.23 45.47 -32.81
N PRO A 384 2.05 45.99 -32.39
CA PRO A 384 0.69 45.42 -32.54
C PRO A 384 -0.27 46.40 -33.27
N VAL A 385 -1.40 45.97 -33.84
CA VAL A 385 -2.52 46.91 -34.10
C VAL A 385 -3.88 46.23 -33.93
N SER A 386 -4.74 47.01 -33.28
CA SER A 386 -6.08 46.80 -32.79
C SER A 386 -7.17 46.54 -33.83
N THR A 387 -8.30 46.09 -33.29
CA THR A 387 -9.63 45.79 -33.85
C THR A 387 -10.29 46.90 -34.69
N PRO A 388 -11.38 46.54 -35.40
CA PRO A 388 -12.67 47.08 -34.94
C PRO A 388 -13.82 46.05 -34.90
N ASN A 389 -14.76 46.32 -33.99
CA ASN A 389 -15.99 45.61 -33.68
C ASN A 389 -17.06 45.65 -34.79
N ALA A 390 -17.86 44.59 -34.84
CA ALA A 390 -19.34 44.52 -34.83
C ALA A 390 -19.70 43.20 -35.56
N ASP A 391 -20.48 42.26 -35.04
CA ASP A 391 -21.84 42.46 -34.58
C ASP A 391 -22.38 41.18 -33.91
N VAL A 392 -23.44 41.39 -33.14
CA VAL A 392 -24.07 40.45 -32.24
C VAL A 392 -24.89 39.40 -33.01
N ASN A 393 -24.65 38.11 -32.76
CA ASN A 393 -25.77 37.16 -32.79
C ASN A 393 -25.63 36.06 -31.73
N ARG A 394 -26.69 35.95 -30.93
CA ARG A 394 -26.89 34.99 -29.85
C ARG A 394 -27.01 33.58 -30.42
N SER A 395 -26.17 32.67 -29.93
CA SER A 395 -26.54 31.26 -29.74
C SER A 395 -26.07 30.81 -28.35
N ARG A 396 -26.91 31.08 -27.35
CA ARG A 396 -26.85 30.39 -26.06
C ARG A 396 -27.35 28.97 -26.28
N SER A 397 -26.48 27.97 -26.11
CA SER A 397 -26.74 26.77 -25.28
C SER A 397 -25.64 25.73 -25.44
N ALA A 398 -24.77 25.64 -24.43
CA ALA A 398 -24.27 24.37 -23.90
C ALA A 398 -23.76 24.66 -22.47
N SER A 399 -24.69 24.54 -21.51
CA SER A 399 -24.48 24.31 -20.08
C SER A 399 -23.17 24.81 -19.43
N SER A 400 -23.25 25.99 -18.81
CA SER A 400 -22.49 26.28 -17.60
C SER A 400 -22.94 25.31 -16.52
N GLU A 401 -22.31 24.14 -16.45
CA GLU A 401 -22.30 23.38 -15.20
C GLU A 401 -21.68 24.27 -14.13
N ASN A 402 -22.39 24.38 -13.02
CA ASN A 402 -22.16 25.34 -11.95
C ASN A 402 -20.71 25.20 -11.41
N SER A 403 -19.78 26.08 -11.79
CA SER A 403 -18.37 25.95 -11.36
C SER A 403 -18.24 26.34 -9.89
N ALA A 404 -18.13 25.37 -8.99
CA ALA A 404 -18.04 25.59 -7.54
C ALA A 404 -16.89 26.54 -7.13
N TYR A 405 -15.91 26.72 -8.00
CA TYR A 405 -14.73 27.55 -7.80
C TYR A 405 -14.66 28.67 -8.86
N THR A 406 -14.18 29.85 -8.46
CA THR A 406 -13.92 30.96 -9.39
C THR A 406 -12.66 30.69 -10.21
N ASP A 407 -12.72 30.95 -11.51
CA ASP A 407 -11.56 30.85 -12.40
C ASP A 407 -10.51 31.91 -12.03
N GLY A 408 -9.23 31.53 -12.04
CA GLY A 408 -8.16 32.44 -11.66
C GLY A 408 -6.86 31.75 -11.29
N VAL A 409 -5.87 32.57 -10.94
CA VAL A 409 -4.57 32.11 -10.43
C VAL A 409 -4.52 32.35 -8.94
N TYR A 410 -4.29 31.29 -8.17
CA TYR A 410 -4.30 31.30 -6.72
C TYR A 410 -2.97 30.78 -6.18
N THR A 411 -2.52 31.37 -5.07
CA THR A 411 -1.27 30.96 -4.41
C THR A 411 -1.52 30.75 -2.93
N ALA A 412 -1.09 29.61 -2.41
CA ALA A 412 -1.13 29.30 -0.99
C ALA A 412 0.12 28.54 -0.54
N THR A 413 0.42 28.62 0.75
CA THR A 413 1.51 27.86 1.36
C THR A 413 0.93 26.82 2.29
N GLY A 414 1.38 25.57 2.16
CA GLY A 414 1.05 24.50 3.08
C GLY A 414 2.26 24.06 3.89
N GLN A 415 2.03 23.68 5.13
CA GLN A 415 3.04 23.24 6.08
C GLN A 415 2.91 21.72 6.31
N TYR A 416 4.01 21.05 6.60
CA TYR A 416 4.07 19.63 6.93
C TYR A 416 5.26 19.34 7.85
N GLY A 417 5.17 18.34 8.74
CA GLY A 417 6.29 17.98 9.63
C GLY A 417 6.62 19.00 10.73
N SER A 418 7.80 18.89 11.33
CA SER A 418 8.19 19.56 12.59
C SER A 418 9.27 20.65 12.48
N LEU A 419 9.91 20.80 11.32
CA LEU A 419 10.85 21.89 10.98
C LEU A 419 10.17 22.89 10.03
N PRO A 420 10.76 24.04 9.59
CA PRO A 420 10.11 24.89 8.58
C PRO A 420 10.03 24.17 7.23
N SER A 421 9.10 23.24 7.14
CA SER A 421 8.84 22.32 6.06
C SER A 421 7.52 22.77 5.46
N SER A 422 7.64 23.73 4.56
CA SER A 422 6.51 24.28 3.82
C SER A 422 6.78 24.21 2.33
N ILE A 423 5.72 24.27 1.54
CA ILE A 423 5.79 24.51 0.10
C ILE A 423 4.75 25.54 -0.29
N THR A 424 5.11 26.40 -1.23
CA THR A 424 4.16 27.33 -1.84
C THR A 424 3.67 26.71 -3.14
N VAL A 425 2.35 26.69 -3.34
CA VAL A 425 1.68 26.17 -4.53
C VAL A 425 0.97 27.31 -5.21
N THR A 426 1.18 27.44 -6.52
CA THR A 426 0.42 28.35 -7.39
C THR A 426 -0.35 27.50 -8.39
N ALA A 427 -1.68 27.65 -8.43
CA ALA A 427 -2.55 26.89 -9.33
C ALA A 427 -3.42 27.83 -10.17
N THR A 428 -3.61 27.47 -11.44
CA THR A 428 -4.57 28.12 -12.34
C THR A 428 -5.81 27.25 -12.46
N LEU A 429 -6.98 27.84 -12.20
CA LEU A 429 -8.28 27.16 -12.26
C LEU A 429 -9.10 27.69 -13.43
N VAL A 430 -9.66 26.77 -14.21
CA VAL A 430 -10.64 27.06 -15.27
C VAL A 430 -11.73 26.01 -15.21
N ASN A 431 -12.99 26.40 -14.99
CA ASN A 431 -14.15 25.52 -14.87
C ASN A 431 -13.94 24.38 -13.87
N ASN A 432 -13.49 24.69 -12.65
CA ASN A 432 -13.09 23.75 -11.59
C ASN A 432 -11.83 22.90 -11.89
N VAL A 433 -11.24 22.99 -13.08
CA VAL A 433 -10.09 22.16 -13.47
C VAL A 433 -8.78 22.91 -13.24
N VAL A 434 -7.79 22.22 -12.67
CA VAL A 434 -6.41 22.74 -12.56
C VAL A 434 -5.76 22.68 -13.94
N THR A 435 -5.54 23.84 -14.57
CA THR A 435 -4.93 23.93 -15.92
C THR A 435 -3.43 24.19 -15.86
N ALA A 436 -2.93 24.70 -14.75
CA ALA A 436 -1.51 24.81 -14.46
C ALA A 436 -1.27 24.71 -12.96
N VAL A 437 -0.15 24.12 -12.56
CA VAL A 437 0.30 24.10 -11.17
C VAL A 437 1.82 24.24 -11.11
N GLU A 438 2.28 25.09 -10.20
CA GLU A 438 3.69 25.29 -9.89
C GLU A 438 3.89 25.11 -8.39
N VAL A 439 4.99 24.46 -8.00
CA VAL A 439 5.36 24.25 -6.60
C VAL A 439 6.73 24.88 -6.36
N THR A 440 6.79 25.82 -5.42
CA THR A 440 8.02 26.45 -4.96
C THR A 440 8.50 25.80 -3.66
N PRO A 441 9.65 25.12 -3.67
CA PRO A 441 10.29 24.60 -2.47
C PRO A 441 10.61 25.70 -1.45
N ARG A 442 10.42 25.44 -0.14
CA ARG A 442 10.81 26.32 0.98
C ARG A 442 11.71 25.65 2.02
N ALA A 443 12.04 24.37 1.86
CA ALA A 443 12.94 23.69 2.77
C ALA A 443 14.34 24.33 2.78
N THR A 444 14.92 24.45 3.97
CA THR A 444 16.28 24.98 4.17
C THR A 444 17.33 23.89 4.30
N ASP A 445 16.96 22.67 4.71
CA ASP A 445 17.88 21.54 4.75
C ASP A 445 18.04 20.89 3.36
N PRO A 446 19.24 20.42 2.98
CA PRO A 446 19.51 19.89 1.64
C PRO A 446 18.63 18.70 1.24
N THR A 447 18.35 17.81 2.19
CA THR A 447 17.60 16.57 1.95
C THR A 447 16.13 16.86 1.66
N SER A 448 15.46 17.66 2.50
CA SER A 448 14.07 18.06 2.26
C SER A 448 13.94 18.95 1.03
N LEU A 449 14.94 19.78 0.73
CA LEU A 449 14.96 20.60 -0.48
C LEU A 449 15.02 19.73 -1.75
N ASP A 450 15.82 18.66 -1.76
CA ASP A 450 15.84 17.70 -2.87
C ASP A 450 14.47 17.04 -3.07
N TYR A 451 13.86 16.53 -1.98
CA TYR A 451 12.53 15.95 -2.04
C TYR A 451 11.46 16.93 -2.54
N GLN A 452 11.50 18.19 -2.09
CA GLN A 452 10.57 19.21 -2.56
C GLN A 452 10.77 19.54 -4.04
N ARG A 453 12.01 19.59 -4.54
CA ARG A 453 12.30 19.82 -5.97
C ARG A 453 11.81 18.68 -6.84
N ARG A 454 12.07 17.44 -6.43
CA ARG A 454 11.61 16.23 -7.13
C ARG A 454 10.08 16.16 -7.16
N PHE A 455 9.44 16.48 -6.03
CA PHE A 455 7.98 16.59 -5.95
C PHE A 455 7.44 17.68 -6.88
N ALA A 456 8.05 18.88 -6.87
CA ALA A 456 7.64 20.00 -7.71
C ALA A 456 7.72 19.69 -9.21
N ALA A 457 8.74 18.93 -9.64
CA ALA A 457 8.87 18.49 -11.03
C ALA A 457 7.82 17.45 -11.44
N ALA A 458 7.40 16.58 -10.51
CA ALA A 458 6.49 15.47 -10.81
C ALA A 458 5.01 15.87 -10.74
N VAL A 459 4.64 16.79 -9.84
CA VAL A 459 3.23 17.08 -9.53
C VAL A 459 2.37 17.55 -10.71
N PRO A 460 2.88 18.35 -11.70
CA PRO A 460 2.04 18.80 -12.80
C PRO A 460 1.46 17.65 -13.63
N SER A 461 2.24 16.57 -13.81
CA SER A 461 1.84 15.40 -14.60
C SER A 461 0.64 14.63 -14.05
N ILE A 462 0.34 14.81 -12.76
CA ILE A 462 -0.74 14.09 -12.08
C ILE A 462 -1.89 14.98 -11.62
N VAL A 463 -1.72 16.31 -11.66
CA VAL A 463 -2.70 17.29 -11.18
C VAL A 463 -3.32 18.09 -12.34
N VAL A 464 -2.54 18.45 -13.36
CA VAL A 464 -3.06 19.23 -14.49
C VAL A 464 -4.09 18.41 -15.25
N GLY A 465 -5.25 19.02 -15.52
CA GLY A 465 -6.40 18.38 -16.17
C GLY A 465 -7.39 17.71 -15.21
N LYS A 466 -7.12 17.70 -13.90
CA LYS A 466 -8.06 17.20 -12.89
C LYS A 466 -8.89 18.32 -12.28
N ARG A 467 -10.09 17.98 -11.81
CA ARG A 467 -10.89 18.91 -11.01
C ARG A 467 -10.22 19.14 -9.66
N ILE A 468 -10.21 20.38 -9.18
CA ILE A 468 -9.52 20.76 -7.95
C ILE A 468 -10.04 19.99 -6.72
N ASP A 469 -11.34 19.73 -6.66
CA ASP A 469 -12.01 18.96 -5.59
C ASP A 469 -11.71 17.45 -5.60
N GLU A 470 -11.06 16.95 -6.66
CA GLU A 470 -10.65 15.55 -6.81
C GLU A 470 -9.13 15.36 -6.65
N VAL A 471 -8.36 16.44 -6.51
CA VAL A 471 -6.91 16.36 -6.38
C VAL A 471 -6.53 16.02 -4.94
N ASN A 472 -6.05 14.80 -4.74
CA ASN A 472 -5.38 14.39 -3.52
C ASN A 472 -4.08 13.67 -3.89
N VAL A 473 -2.94 14.32 -3.63
CA VAL A 473 -1.63 13.77 -4.00
C VAL A 473 -1.09 12.95 -2.83
N GLY A 474 -0.86 11.66 -3.08
CA GLY A 474 -0.15 10.77 -2.16
C GLY A 474 1.37 10.90 -2.30
N ARG A 475 2.11 9.89 -1.84
CA ARG A 475 3.58 9.87 -1.98
C ARG A 475 3.98 10.04 -3.44
N LEU A 476 4.82 11.04 -3.72
CA LEU A 476 5.26 11.36 -5.07
C LEU A 476 6.75 11.71 -5.06
N ALA A 477 7.50 11.15 -6.03
CA ALA A 477 8.92 11.40 -6.24
C ALA A 477 9.79 11.22 -4.97
N GLY A 478 9.46 10.21 -4.15
CA GLY A 478 10.18 9.88 -2.91
C GLY A 478 9.76 10.71 -1.68
N SER A 479 9.05 11.83 -1.86
CA SER A 479 8.62 12.66 -0.73
C SER A 479 7.36 12.11 -0.05
N SER A 480 7.45 11.79 1.24
CA SER A 480 6.33 11.37 2.09
C SER A 480 5.64 12.55 2.81
N GLY A 481 6.38 13.63 3.10
CA GLY A 481 5.86 14.80 3.80
C GLY A 481 5.36 15.91 2.87
N THR A 482 6.05 16.16 1.75
CA THR A 482 5.68 17.23 0.80
C THR A 482 4.26 17.11 0.24
N PRO A 483 3.71 15.91 -0.04
CA PRO A 483 2.32 15.78 -0.46
C PRO A 483 1.31 16.35 0.55
N ASN A 484 1.57 16.20 1.86
CA ASN A 484 0.71 16.78 2.90
C ASN A 484 0.70 18.32 2.84
N GLY A 485 1.88 18.92 2.65
CA GLY A 485 2.00 20.36 2.42
C GLY A 485 1.30 20.81 1.14
N PHE A 486 1.38 20.01 0.08
CA PHE A 486 0.75 20.32 -1.21
C PHE A 486 -0.78 20.28 -1.10
N ASN A 487 -1.34 19.22 -0.54
CA ASN A 487 -2.79 19.07 -0.35
C ASN A 487 -3.33 20.14 0.59
N ALA A 488 -2.59 20.49 1.65
CA ALA A 488 -2.97 21.59 2.54
C ALA A 488 -2.91 22.97 1.85
N ALA A 489 -2.04 23.15 0.86
CA ALA A 489 -2.01 24.37 0.04
C ALA A 489 -3.19 24.39 -0.95
N LEU A 490 -3.50 23.27 -1.60
CA LEU A 490 -4.67 23.15 -2.50
C LEU A 490 -5.99 23.40 -1.77
N GLN A 491 -6.17 22.86 -0.57
CA GLN A 491 -7.35 23.13 0.24
C GLN A 491 -7.53 24.64 0.52
N ARG A 492 -6.43 25.37 0.75
CA ARG A 492 -6.50 26.84 0.90
C ARG A 492 -6.84 27.55 -0.40
N ILE A 493 -6.37 27.05 -1.54
CA ILE A 493 -6.72 27.57 -2.87
C ILE A 493 -8.21 27.33 -3.17
N GLU A 494 -8.76 26.18 -2.80
CA GLU A 494 -10.19 25.90 -2.86
C GLU A 494 -10.99 26.92 -2.04
N GLU A 495 -10.61 27.17 -0.78
CA GLU A 495 -11.27 28.16 0.06
C GLU A 495 -11.17 29.58 -0.52
N GLN A 496 -10.02 29.96 -1.07
CA GLN A 496 -9.82 31.27 -1.70
C GLN A 496 -10.73 31.45 -2.92
N SER A 497 -10.76 30.46 -3.81
CA SER A 497 -11.55 30.51 -5.05
C SER A 497 -13.06 30.43 -4.81
N GLN A 498 -13.50 29.79 -3.72
CA GLN A 498 -14.89 29.85 -3.26
C GLN A 498 -15.27 31.23 -2.68
N ARG A 499 -14.39 31.85 -1.88
CA ARG A 499 -14.63 33.20 -1.34
C ARG A 499 -14.65 34.29 -2.41
N SER A 500 -13.80 34.16 -3.44
CA SER A 500 -13.84 35.05 -4.61
C SER A 500 -15.17 34.99 -5.35
N ARG A 501 -15.87 33.84 -5.31
CA ARG A 501 -17.19 33.69 -5.92
C ARG A 501 -18.25 34.44 -5.12
N ALA A 502 -18.25 34.24 -3.80
CA ALA A 502 -19.20 34.89 -2.88
C ALA A 502 -19.05 36.41 -2.81
N THR A 503 -17.97 36.98 -3.35
CA THR A 503 -17.75 38.43 -3.45
C THR A 503 -18.00 38.99 -4.85
N SER A 504 -18.21 38.12 -5.84
CA SER A 504 -18.50 38.47 -7.24
C SER A 504 -19.98 38.25 -7.62
N GLU A 505 -20.73 37.51 -6.79
CA GLU A 505 -22.20 37.44 -6.74
C GLU A 505 -22.74 38.53 -5.81
#